data_AF-A0A2H0N5J3-F1
#
_entry.id   AF-A0A2H0N5J3-F1
#
_cell.length_a   1.000
_cell.length_b   1.000
_cell.length_c   1.000
_cell.angle_alpha   90.00
_cell.angle_beta   90.00
_cell.angle_gamma   90.00
#
_symmetry.space_group_name_H-M   'P 1'
#
loop_
_entity.id
_entity.type
_entity.pdbx_description
1 polymer ?
#
loop_
_entity_poly.entity_id
_entity_poly.type
_entity_poly.pdbx_seq_one_letter_code
_entity_poly.pdbx_strand_id
1 'polypeptide(L)' 'MEKEKEIKILYTNWQGETRVRTIIPKEIIFTETPWHGEAQWCLRALDTEKGEERTFACKDIRSWFTT' A
#
# COMPACT_ATOMS: atom_id res chain seq x y z
N MET A 1 -7.77 -1.62 -18.70
CA MET A 1 -8.37 -2.41 -17.61
C MET A 1 -7.59 -2.37 -16.30
N GLU A 2 -6.36 -2.91 -16.15
CA GLU A 2 -5.63 -2.77 -14.86
C GLU A 2 -4.99 -1.39 -14.64
N LYS A 3 -4.48 -0.76 -15.70
CA LYS A 3 -3.95 0.62 -15.63
C LYS A 3 -4.98 1.66 -15.17
N GLU A 4 -6.26 1.45 -15.41
CA GLU A 4 -7.33 2.36 -14.95
C GLU A 4 -7.51 2.34 -13.43
N LYS A 5 -7.00 1.31 -12.75
CA LYS A 5 -7.01 1.17 -11.30
C LYS A 5 -5.70 1.65 -10.67
N GLU A 6 -4.75 2.13 -11.47
CA GLU A 6 -3.49 2.64 -10.97
C GLU A 6 -3.74 3.96 -10.23
N ILE A 7 -3.24 4.03 -9.00
CA ILE A 7 -3.30 5.22 -8.16
C ILE A 7 -1.93 5.45 -7.53
N LYS A 8 -1.75 6.64 -6.94
CA LYS A 8 -0.57 6.91 -6.12
C LYS A 8 -0.94 7.10 -4.66
N ILE A 9 -0.08 6.62 -3.78
CA ILE A 9 -0.20 6.82 -2.33
C ILE A 9 1.08 7.42 -1.76
N LEU A 10 0.95 8.34 -0.80
CA LEU A 10 2.07 8.75 0.04
C LEU A 10 2.13 7.80 1.24
N TYR A 11 3.19 6.99 1.35
CA TYR A 11 3.27 5.91 2.35
C TYR A 11 4.55 6.00 3.18
N THR A 12 4.41 5.78 4.50
CA THR A 12 5.54 5.65 5.43
C THR A 12 5.83 4.17 5.69
N ASN A 13 7.04 3.70 5.40
CA ASN A 13 7.41 2.31 5.70
C ASN A 13 7.83 2.12 7.16
N TRP A 14 8.09 0.86 7.55
CA TRP A 14 8.55 0.50 8.89
C TRP A 14 9.91 1.11 9.27
N GLN A 15 10.69 1.58 8.29
CA GLN A 15 11.96 2.29 8.51
C GLN A 15 11.75 3.80 8.73
N GLY A 16 10.51 4.28 8.72
CA GLY A 16 10.16 5.70 8.85
C GLY A 16 10.29 6.51 7.54
N GLU A 17 10.65 5.86 6.43
CA GLU A 17 10.80 6.55 5.15
C GLU A 17 9.44 6.80 4.51
N THR A 18 9.16 8.07 4.21
CA THR A 18 7.95 8.47 3.49
C THR A 18 8.26 8.66 2.01
N ARG A 19 7.58 7.91 1.14
CA ARG A 19 7.70 8.08 -0.32
C ARG A 19 6.38 7.80 -1.03
N VAL A 20 6.18 8.44 -2.18
CA VAL A 20 5.06 8.11 -3.08
C VAL A 20 5.26 6.70 -3.64
N ARG A 21 4.18 5.94 -3.79
CA ARG A 21 4.14 4.68 -4.55
C ARG A 21 3.08 4.75 -5.61
N THR A 22 3.39 4.17 -6.75
CA THR A 22 2.41 3.85 -7.78
C THR A 22 1.95 2.41 -7.58
N ILE A 23 0.64 2.21 -7.37
CA ILE A 23 0.09 0.90 -7.02
C ILE A 23 -1.20 0.61 -7.78
N ILE A 24 -1.50 -0.68 -7.92
CA ILE A 24 -2.82 -1.19 -8.33
C ILE A 24 -3.45 -1.88 -7.11
N PRO A 25 -4.42 -1.25 -6.42
CA PRO A 25 -5.11 -1.81 -5.27
C PRO A 25 -5.85 -3.12 -5.60
N LYS A 26 -5.80 -4.09 -4.69
CA LYS A 26 -6.52 -5.37 -4.81
C LYS A 26 -7.62 -5.52 -3.77
N GLU A 27 -7.28 -5.42 -2.49
CA GLU A 27 -8.22 -5.59 -1.38
C GLU A 27 -7.77 -4.87 -0.11
N ILE A 28 -8.74 -4.52 0.75
CA ILE A 28 -8.50 -4.07 2.12
C ILE A 28 -8.87 -5.21 3.06
N ILE A 29 -7.95 -5.60 3.94
CA ILE A 29 -8.08 -6.75 4.83
C ILE A 29 -7.58 -6.40 6.24
N PHE A 30 -8.27 -6.87 7.28
CA PHE A 30 -7.79 -6.79 8.66
C PHE A 30 -6.95 -8.03 8.97
N THR A 31 -5.63 -7.87 9.05
CA THR A 31 -4.70 -9.01 9.20
C THR A 31 -3.44 -8.61 9.94
N GLU A 32 -2.78 -9.59 10.55
CA GLU A 32 -1.44 -9.46 11.10
C GLU A 32 -0.42 -9.81 10.00
N THR A 33 0.70 -9.09 9.94
CA THR A 33 1.79 -9.43 9.04
C THR A 33 3.03 -9.77 9.86
N PRO A 34 3.97 -10.59 9.35
CA PRO A 34 5.21 -10.91 10.07
C PRO A 34 6.03 -9.68 10.51
N TRP A 35 5.78 -8.52 9.91
CA TRP A 35 6.49 -7.27 10.13
C TRP A 35 5.77 -6.30 11.08
N HIS A 36 4.52 -6.61 11.46
CA HIS A 36 3.70 -5.75 12.31
C HIS A 36 3.13 -6.62 13.42
N GLY A 37 3.61 -6.46 14.66
CA GLY A 37 3.24 -7.30 15.81
C GLY A 37 1.79 -7.19 16.29
N GLU A 38 0.92 -6.50 15.54
CA GLU A 38 -0.51 -6.39 15.81
C GLU A 38 -1.31 -6.38 14.49
N ALA A 39 -2.44 -7.09 14.47
CA ALA A 39 -3.38 -7.08 13.37
C ALA A 39 -3.95 -5.67 13.13
N GLN A 40 -4.02 -5.26 11.87
CA GLN A 40 -4.53 -3.95 11.49
C GLN A 40 -5.11 -3.95 10.09
N TRP A 41 -5.81 -2.88 9.73
CA TRP A 41 -6.28 -2.68 8.37
C TRP A 41 -5.09 -2.48 7.42
N CYS A 42 -5.03 -3.35 6.43
CA CYS A 42 -3.99 -3.39 5.42
C CYS A 42 -4.60 -3.32 4.02
N LEU A 43 -3.87 -2.67 3.10
CA LEU A 43 -4.16 -2.67 1.67
C LEU A 43 -3.18 -3.60 0.96
N ARG A 44 -3.67 -4.66 0.33
CA ARG A 44 -2.88 -5.45 -0.62
C ARG A 44 -2.95 -4.80 -1.99
N ALA A 45 -1.80 -4.59 -2.61
CA ALA A 45 -1.71 -3.97 -3.92
C ALA A 45 -0.46 -4.46 -4.68
N LEU A 46 -0.52 -4.39 -6.01
CA LEU A 46 0.67 -4.52 -6.84
C LEU A 46 1.41 -3.19 -6.86
N ASP A 47 2.66 -3.16 -6.40
CA ASP A 47 3.56 -2.01 -6.55
C ASP A 47 4.12 -2.03 -7.97
N THR A 48 3.66 -1.12 -8.83
CA THR A 48 3.97 -1.17 -10.27
C THR A 48 5.40 -0.74 -10.58
N GLU A 49 6.05 -0.01 -9.68
CA GLU A 49 7.46 0.37 -9.80
C GLU A 49 8.39 -0.81 -9.49
N LYS A 50 7.96 -1.73 -8.63
CA LYS A 50 8.73 -2.93 -8.25
C LYS A 50 8.26 -4.20 -8.95
N GLY A 51 7.04 -4.24 -9.49
CA GLY A 51 6.44 -5.44 -10.08
C GLY A 51 6.09 -6.51 -9.04
N GLU A 52 5.85 -6.12 -7.78
CA GLU A 52 5.66 -7.04 -6.66
C GLU A 52 4.36 -6.75 -5.90
N GLU A 53 3.70 -7.80 -5.41
CA GLU A 53 2.60 -7.62 -4.46
C GLU A 53 3.13 -7.20 -3.10
N ARG A 54 2.54 -6.14 -2.55
CA ARG A 54 2.91 -5.58 -1.25
C ARG A 54 1.66 -5.33 -0.42
N THR A 55 1.86 -5.44 0.88
CA THR A 55 0.84 -5.11 1.89
C THR A 55 1.24 -3.80 2.56
N PHE A 56 0.37 -2.80 2.47
CA PHE A 56 0.56 -1.48 3.02
C PHE A 56 -0.35 -1.30 4.23
N ALA A 57 0.19 -0.93 5.39
CA ALA A 57 -0.65 -0.62 6.55
C ALA A 57 -1.48 0.64 6.26
N CYS A 58 -2.81 0.57 6.37
CA CYS A 58 -3.68 1.69 6.00
C CYS A 58 -3.42 2.94 6.85
N LYS A 59 -3.03 2.76 8.11
CA LYS A 59 -2.68 3.86 9.03
C LYS A 59 -1.46 4.67 8.57
N ASP A 60 -0.58 4.07 7.78
CA ASP A 60 0.67 4.68 7.31
C ASP A 60 0.53 5.29 5.90
N ILE A 61 -0.66 5.18 5.30
CA ILE A 61 -1.03 5.90 4.08
C ILE A 61 -1.47 7.31 4.46
N ARG A 62 -0.68 8.31 4.05
CA ARG A 62 -0.88 9.72 4.41
C ARG A 62 -1.72 10.50 3.41
N SER A 63 -1.71 10.09 2.14
CA SER A 63 -2.44 10.77 1.08
C SER A 63 -2.68 9.83 -0.10
N TRP A 64 -3.74 10.11 -0.85
CA TRP A 64 -4.14 9.40 -2.07
C TRP A 64 -4.18 10.40 -3.22
N PHE A 65 -3.69 9.98 -4.39
CA PHE A 65 -3.75 10.76 -5.61
C PHE A 65 -4.43 9.91 -6.68
N THR A 66 -5.57 10.38 -7.16
CA THR A 66 -6.31 9.82 -8.30
C THR A 66 -5.92 10.59 -9.56
N THR A 67 -5.72 9.90 -10.67
CA THR A 67 -5.60 10.52 -12.00
C THR A 67 -6.94 10.96 -12.54
#